data_AF-A0A9D8KDK6-F1
#
_entry.id   AF-A0A9D8KDK6-F1
#
_cell.length_a   1.000
_cell.length_b   1.000
_cell.length_c   1.000
_cell.angle_alpha   90.00
_cell.angle_beta   90.00
_cell.angle_gamma   90.00
#
_symmetry.space_group_name_H-M   'P 1'
#
loop_
_entity.id
_entity.type
_entity.pdbx_description
1 polymer ?
#
loop_
_entity_poly.entity_id
_entity_poly.type
_entity_poly.pdbx_seq_one_letter_code
_entity_poly.pdbx_strand_id
1 'polypeptide(L)'
;MKVGCQNCDFVGEVNESSITESGLSLTCPKCSRTIYINKRGYTNICHNCGFENMPGEIYCKSCKSPLEKPKSFLGDPDVYKLHKIATSEIKNKKVDSNKFIFFKKKRDLNQKIKAMETFKTIFSEAISDGVLTDFEIKYLKLFAEKNEISWKEAMAFVTREANCFVESISKTYIEDGILDDDEKKDIEKISKILKIDPNRMIKIYEELDTPKRKAIEFFKNKFKEFISDGVLTAQEMNYLKRFVKKYNLDWDDMMILVREDALNFVESLVITASEDNVIDRKEEKVINKAMDVLKLGKEEREIIKYDLLKVKAKALEIFENLFIKSIEDYELDDNEMNQLMNVTEKYGLKWGEALKQIEEPAKDFIEQLLLFAKQDGKIEKEEEKTIKKMMEFLKTQDDYKKEIQNEIKRIKKIQNIRKGNLTPLDLKPPPVIIKSTEFFYIYDPCIYIKTDKNRTETTGKLVLTSDRVFFLGKDKTKNTSFQFIYKSVFNLSYDSNSVFIDRQGKGRGYYRLSNPEIVYEILLFLTKKSNFLITQSDKEMSRHIPRDVQMEVFYRDGGKCVMCGADKYLEFDHIIPFSKGGANTVDNIQILCRACNQKKGSNI
;
A
#
# COMPACT_ATOMS: atom_id res chain seq x y z
N MET A 1 18.48 25.39 -30.87
CA MET A 1 17.77 24.34 -30.09
C MET A 1 18.78 23.36 -29.53
N LYS A 2 18.72 23.10 -28.22
CA LYS A 2 19.46 22.02 -27.57
C LYS A 2 18.60 20.77 -27.52
N VAL A 3 19.16 19.60 -27.80
CA VAL A 3 18.42 18.34 -27.87
C VAL A 3 19.18 17.27 -27.09
N GLY A 4 18.50 16.64 -26.13
CA GLY A 4 19.09 15.68 -25.18
C GLY A 4 18.60 14.25 -25.35
N CYS A 5 19.24 13.28 -24.67
CA CYS A 5 18.93 11.85 -24.73
C CYS A 5 18.63 11.21 -23.36
N GLN A 6 17.48 10.50 -23.17
CA GLN A 6 16.98 9.97 -21.86
C GLN A 6 17.84 8.81 -21.40
N ASN A 7 18.56 8.18 -22.31
CA ASN A 7 19.29 6.97 -22.02
C ASN A 7 20.74 7.22 -21.60
N CYS A 8 21.31 8.43 -21.74
CA CYS A 8 22.75 8.64 -21.51
C CYS A 8 23.23 10.08 -21.22
N ASP A 9 22.34 10.98 -20.74
CA ASP A 9 22.64 12.37 -20.33
C ASP A 9 23.37 13.25 -21.37
N PHE A 10 23.35 12.87 -22.65
CA PHE A 10 23.97 13.63 -23.72
C PHE A 10 23.06 14.77 -24.20
N VAL A 11 23.64 15.96 -24.49
CA VAL A 11 22.95 17.16 -25.02
C VAL A 11 23.73 17.73 -26.21
N GLY A 12 23.06 17.93 -27.35
CA GLY A 12 23.62 18.57 -28.56
C GLY A 12 22.91 19.87 -28.93
N GLU A 13 23.55 20.73 -29.75
CA GLU A 13 22.98 22.01 -30.25
C GLU A 13 22.67 21.96 -31.75
N VAL A 14 21.56 22.59 -32.15
CA VAL A 14 20.99 22.57 -33.50
C VAL A 14 20.47 23.96 -33.85
N ASN A 15 20.80 24.51 -35.02
CA ASN A 15 20.27 25.80 -35.45
C ASN A 15 18.88 25.67 -36.11
N GLU A 16 17.94 26.57 -35.78
CA GLU A 16 16.57 26.57 -36.34
C GLU A 16 16.57 26.77 -37.87
N SER A 17 17.57 27.47 -38.41
CA SER A 17 17.79 27.67 -39.85
C SER A 17 18.20 26.39 -40.58
N SER A 18 18.60 25.35 -39.86
CA SER A 18 19.03 24.05 -40.40
C SER A 18 17.87 23.08 -40.61
N ILE A 19 16.66 23.43 -40.17
CA ILE A 19 15.46 22.59 -40.33
C ILE A 19 14.81 22.93 -41.69
N THR A 20 14.97 22.02 -42.64
CA THR A 20 14.36 22.08 -43.98
C THR A 20 12.85 21.75 -43.91
N GLU A 21 12.13 21.88 -45.03
CA GLU A 21 10.71 21.46 -45.10
C GLU A 21 10.50 19.96 -44.90
N SER A 22 11.50 19.13 -45.23
CA SER A 22 11.48 17.70 -44.95
C SER A 22 11.79 17.38 -43.48
N GLY A 23 12.54 18.23 -42.75
CA GLY A 23 12.97 18.04 -41.37
C GLY A 23 14.45 17.65 -41.21
N LEU A 24 14.93 17.49 -39.97
CA LEU A 24 16.35 17.27 -39.63
C LEU A 24 16.55 16.02 -38.74
N SER A 25 17.43 15.09 -39.15
CA SER A 25 17.84 13.90 -38.37
C SER A 25 19.11 14.14 -37.56
N LEU A 26 19.17 13.73 -36.29
CA LEU A 26 20.35 13.81 -35.42
C LEU A 26 20.59 12.51 -34.65
N THR A 27 21.83 12.02 -34.62
CA THR A 27 22.19 10.77 -33.91
C THR A 27 23.07 11.06 -32.70
N CYS A 28 22.72 10.49 -31.54
CA CYS A 28 23.52 10.60 -30.32
C CYS A 28 24.83 9.78 -30.46
N PRO A 29 26.02 10.39 -30.25
CA PRO A 29 27.29 9.69 -30.42
C PRO A 29 27.61 8.71 -29.27
N LYS A 30 26.88 8.77 -28.14
CA LYS A 30 27.10 7.88 -26.97
C LYS A 30 26.27 6.60 -26.97
N CYS A 31 25.06 6.62 -27.56
CA CYS A 31 24.16 5.45 -27.57
C CYS A 31 23.61 5.10 -28.96
N SER A 32 24.07 5.79 -30.01
CA SER A 32 23.78 5.54 -31.42
C SER A 32 22.30 5.63 -31.85
N ARG A 33 21.44 6.28 -31.05
CA ARG A 33 20.01 6.50 -31.37
C ARG A 33 19.80 7.82 -32.14
N THR A 34 18.91 7.79 -33.14
CA THR A 34 18.61 8.93 -34.03
C THR A 34 17.23 9.55 -33.76
N ILE A 35 17.13 10.87 -33.87
CA ILE A 35 15.91 11.69 -33.66
C ILE A 35 15.63 12.59 -34.87
N TYR A 36 14.38 12.99 -35.11
CA TYR A 36 13.94 13.79 -36.27
C TYR A 36 13.14 15.05 -35.90
N ILE A 37 13.32 16.18 -36.59
CA ILE A 37 12.75 17.51 -36.23
C ILE A 37 12.09 18.22 -37.44
N ASN A 38 10.82 18.68 -37.38
CA ASN A 38 10.11 19.40 -38.48
C ASN A 38 9.68 20.86 -38.15
N LYS A 39 9.11 21.59 -39.14
CA LYS A 39 8.85 23.05 -39.10
C LYS A 39 7.42 23.52 -38.74
N ARG A 40 6.38 22.66 -38.66
CA ARG A 40 4.98 23.06 -38.33
C ARG A 40 4.49 22.35 -37.06
N GLY A 41 4.58 23.04 -35.93
CA GLY A 41 3.72 22.86 -34.74
C GLY A 41 3.54 21.45 -34.15
N TYR A 42 4.20 21.25 -33.01
CA TYR A 42 3.96 20.23 -31.98
C TYR A 42 4.22 18.76 -32.34
N THR A 43 5.29 18.25 -31.73
CA THR A 43 5.25 16.92 -31.12
C THR A 43 5.36 17.08 -29.61
N ASN A 44 4.28 16.72 -28.93
CA ASN A 44 4.28 16.44 -27.50
C ASN A 44 5.07 15.15 -27.26
N ILE A 45 5.81 15.15 -26.15
CA ILE A 45 6.72 14.09 -25.70
C ILE A 45 8.00 14.02 -26.53
N CYS A 46 9.13 14.24 -25.86
CA CYS A 46 10.32 13.50 -26.22
C CYS A 46 10.53 12.41 -25.18
N HIS A 47 10.46 11.15 -25.60
CA HIS A 47 10.93 9.96 -24.88
C HIS A 47 12.48 9.98 -24.76
N ASN A 48 13.04 11.17 -24.55
CA ASN A 48 14.44 11.43 -24.27
C ASN A 48 14.81 12.48 -23.18
N CYS A 49 13.91 13.10 -22.39
CA CYS A 49 14.31 13.82 -21.14
C CYS A 49 13.68 13.51 -19.73
N GLY A 50 12.86 12.49 -19.48
CA GLY A 50 12.56 12.01 -18.12
C GLY A 50 11.82 12.96 -17.17
N PHE A 51 11.23 14.07 -17.62
CA PHE A 51 10.42 14.95 -16.76
C PHE A 51 9.18 15.55 -17.46
N GLU A 52 8.13 15.75 -16.64
CA GLU A 52 6.79 16.33 -16.88
C GLU A 52 6.84 17.88 -17.06
N ASN A 53 5.88 18.60 -17.67
CA ASN A 53 4.42 18.58 -17.51
C ASN A 53 3.65 19.35 -18.65
N MET A 54 2.31 19.24 -18.72
CA MET A 54 1.35 19.98 -19.59
C MET A 54 0.47 21.00 -18.78
N PRO A 55 -0.62 21.57 -19.36
CA PRO A 55 -0.80 22.94 -19.89
C PRO A 55 -1.46 23.89 -18.86
N GLY A 56 -1.34 25.22 -18.86
CA GLY A 56 -0.72 26.20 -19.74
C GLY A 56 -1.44 27.53 -19.48
N GLU A 57 -0.72 28.58 -19.14
CA GLU A 57 -0.87 29.85 -19.87
C GLU A 57 0.54 30.19 -20.31
N ILE A 58 0.69 30.96 -21.37
CA ILE A 58 1.96 31.22 -22.03
C ILE A 58 2.08 32.78 -21.94
N TYR A 59 3.19 33.50 -22.08
CA TYR A 59 4.29 33.46 -23.04
C TYR A 59 5.45 34.32 -22.45
N CYS A 60 6.64 34.44 -22.99
CA CYS A 60 7.05 34.46 -24.39
C CYS A 60 8.60 34.50 -24.45
N LYS A 61 9.16 34.08 -25.59
CA LYS A 61 10.57 34.20 -25.99
C LYS A 61 11.04 35.66 -25.87
N SER A 62 11.65 36.00 -24.73
CA SER A 62 12.49 37.19 -24.41
C SER A 62 12.07 37.85 -23.08
N CYS A 63 10.76 37.91 -22.79
CA CYS A 63 10.22 39.06 -22.05
C CYS A 63 9.55 38.77 -20.70
N LYS A 64 9.67 37.55 -20.16
CA LYS A 64 9.41 37.27 -18.73
C LYS A 64 8.03 37.68 -18.18
N SER A 65 6.92 37.26 -18.78
CA SER A 65 5.63 37.20 -18.06
C SER A 65 5.46 35.81 -17.40
N PRO A 66 4.94 35.71 -16.16
CA PRO A 66 4.91 34.46 -15.39
C PRO A 66 3.70 33.59 -15.71
N LEU A 67 3.91 32.28 -15.74
CA LEU A 67 2.88 31.27 -16.03
C LEU A 67 2.57 30.54 -14.71
N GLU A 68 1.32 30.57 -14.26
CA GLU A 68 0.87 30.00 -12.97
C GLU A 68 0.75 28.46 -12.98
N LYS A 69 0.78 27.87 -11.77
CA LYS A 69 0.79 26.42 -11.47
C LYS A 69 -0.47 25.69 -11.97
N PRO A 70 -0.38 24.41 -12.38
CA PRO A 70 -1.53 23.53 -12.27
C PRO A 70 -1.80 23.25 -10.79
N LYS A 71 -3.03 23.53 -10.35
CA LYS A 71 -3.56 23.00 -9.10
C LYS A 71 -3.53 21.48 -9.17
N SER A 72 -3.02 20.88 -8.10
CA SER A 72 -3.01 19.45 -7.79
C SER A 72 -4.28 18.72 -8.24
N PHE A 73 -4.15 17.80 -9.20
CA PHE A 73 -5.05 16.66 -9.33
C PHE A 73 -4.26 15.39 -9.70
N LEU A 74 -4.25 14.46 -8.75
CA LEU A 74 -3.94 13.03 -8.81
C LEU A 74 -2.50 12.60 -9.11
N GLY A 75 -1.78 12.27 -8.03
CA GLY A 75 -0.61 11.41 -8.09
C GLY A 75 -1.01 10.00 -8.50
N ASP A 76 -0.65 9.61 -9.72
CA ASP A 76 -0.24 8.26 -10.14
C ASP A 76 -0.12 8.22 -11.69
N PRO A 77 1.09 7.95 -12.23
CA PRO A 77 1.38 7.86 -13.67
C PRO A 77 0.46 6.95 -14.47
N ASP A 78 -0.12 5.92 -13.86
CA ASP A 78 -1.00 4.98 -14.55
C ASP A 78 -2.35 5.61 -14.91
N VAL A 79 -2.81 6.63 -14.17
CA VAL A 79 -4.06 7.34 -14.51
C VAL A 79 -3.89 8.35 -15.62
N TYR A 80 -2.75 9.02 -15.70
CA TYR A 80 -2.42 9.84 -16.87
C TYR A 80 -2.32 8.99 -18.14
N LYS A 81 -1.73 7.79 -18.04
CA LYS A 81 -1.62 6.85 -19.16
C LYS A 81 -2.98 6.33 -19.61
N LEU A 82 -3.86 5.96 -18.67
CA LEU A 82 -5.24 5.54 -18.95
C LEU A 82 -6.07 6.68 -19.54
N HIS A 83 -5.95 7.90 -19.03
CA HIS A 83 -6.61 9.09 -19.56
C HIS A 83 -6.21 9.34 -21.01
N LYS A 84 -4.90 9.29 -21.32
CA LYS A 84 -4.40 9.51 -22.68
C LYS A 84 -4.86 8.42 -23.67
N ILE A 85 -4.90 7.17 -23.22
CA ILE A 85 -5.44 6.05 -24.01
C ILE A 85 -6.93 6.29 -24.27
N ALA A 86 -7.70 6.62 -23.24
CA ALA A 86 -9.14 6.87 -23.32
C ALA A 86 -9.49 8.01 -24.28
N THR A 87 -8.87 9.17 -24.08
CA THR A 87 -8.99 10.35 -24.95
C THR A 87 -8.65 10.04 -26.40
N SER A 88 -7.60 9.24 -26.64
CA SER A 88 -7.19 8.86 -27.99
C SER A 88 -8.15 7.87 -28.66
N GLU A 89 -8.80 6.99 -27.90
CA GLU A 89 -9.78 6.02 -28.43
C GLU A 89 -11.15 6.67 -28.71
N ILE A 90 -11.57 7.63 -27.87
CA ILE A 90 -12.76 8.46 -28.09
C ILE A 90 -12.62 9.27 -29.37
N LYS A 91 -11.53 10.04 -29.51
CA LYS A 91 -11.27 10.84 -30.71
C LYS A 91 -11.15 10.02 -32.00
N ASN A 92 -10.73 8.75 -31.90
CA ASN A 92 -10.53 7.87 -33.05
C ASN A 92 -11.70 6.89 -33.31
N LYS A 93 -12.81 6.95 -32.56
CA LYS A 93 -13.99 6.07 -32.71
C LYS A 93 -13.66 4.57 -32.76
N LYS A 94 -12.60 4.10 -32.08
CA LYS A 94 -12.22 2.68 -31.98
C LYS A 94 -12.24 2.22 -30.52
N VAL A 95 -13.01 1.18 -30.20
CA VAL A 95 -12.98 0.52 -28.87
C VAL A 95 -12.21 -0.79 -28.99
N ASP A 96 -11.04 -0.90 -28.37
CA ASP A 96 -10.32 -2.18 -28.20
C ASP A 96 -10.43 -2.64 -26.74
N SER A 97 -11.29 -3.61 -26.49
CA SER A 97 -11.59 -4.11 -25.14
C SER A 97 -10.38 -4.70 -24.42
N ASN A 98 -9.28 -5.04 -25.11
CA ASN A 98 -8.16 -5.79 -24.54
C ASN A 98 -6.96 -4.94 -24.09
N LYS A 99 -6.94 -3.63 -24.37
CA LYS A 99 -5.83 -2.74 -23.99
C LYS A 99 -5.94 -2.11 -22.60
N PHE A 100 -7.02 -2.42 -21.89
CA PHE A 100 -7.30 -1.88 -20.58
C PHE A 100 -6.69 -2.76 -19.49
N ILE A 101 -5.50 -2.41 -19.03
CA ILE A 101 -4.89 -3.04 -17.86
C ILE A 101 -5.57 -2.46 -16.61
N PHE A 102 -6.31 -3.28 -15.87
CA PHE A 102 -6.86 -2.87 -14.58
C PHE A 102 -6.30 -3.73 -13.45
N PHE A 103 -5.86 -3.05 -12.39
CA PHE A 103 -5.18 -3.56 -11.22
C PHE A 103 -5.94 -4.74 -10.58
N LYS A 104 -5.32 -5.93 -10.61
CA LYS A 104 -5.70 -7.04 -9.73
C LYS A 104 -4.98 -6.88 -8.39
N LYS A 105 -5.64 -6.23 -7.42
CA LYS A 105 -5.48 -6.46 -5.97
C LYS A 105 -6.67 -5.80 -5.26
N LYS A 106 -7.16 -6.43 -4.19
CA LYS A 106 -8.33 -6.03 -3.37
C LYS A 106 -8.49 -4.51 -3.28
N ARG A 107 -9.67 -4.01 -3.68
CA ARG A 107 -9.97 -2.58 -3.83
C ARG A 107 -9.80 -1.81 -2.53
N ASP A 108 -8.82 -0.91 -2.55
CA ASP A 108 -8.69 0.20 -1.60
C ASP A 108 -9.66 1.34 -2.00
N LEU A 109 -10.18 2.08 -1.02
CA LEU A 109 -11.06 3.23 -1.19
C LEU A 109 -10.43 4.27 -2.14
N ASN A 110 -9.12 4.46 -2.07
CA ASN A 110 -8.35 5.35 -2.94
C ASN A 110 -8.45 5.00 -4.43
N GLN A 111 -8.50 3.70 -4.78
CA GLN A 111 -8.61 3.27 -6.16
C GLN A 111 -10.00 3.55 -6.75
N LYS A 112 -11.06 3.38 -5.96
CA LYS A 112 -12.43 3.72 -6.40
C LYS A 112 -12.59 5.22 -6.62
N ILE A 113 -12.02 6.05 -5.73
CA ILE A 113 -11.99 7.51 -5.87
C ILE A 113 -11.35 7.87 -7.21
N LYS A 114 -10.14 7.40 -7.43
CA LYS A 114 -9.36 7.68 -8.63
C LYS A 114 -10.05 7.25 -9.94
N ALA A 115 -10.75 6.12 -9.94
CA ALA A 115 -11.52 5.66 -11.08
C ALA A 115 -12.72 6.58 -11.40
N MET A 116 -13.39 7.13 -10.39
CA MET A 116 -14.49 8.09 -10.58
C MET A 116 -14.00 9.43 -11.13
N GLU A 117 -12.85 9.95 -10.65
CA GLU A 117 -12.25 11.17 -11.22
C GLU A 117 -11.87 10.98 -12.69
N THR A 118 -11.29 9.83 -13.03
CA THR A 118 -10.98 9.49 -14.42
C THR A 118 -12.25 9.44 -15.27
N PHE A 119 -13.34 8.85 -14.75
CA PHE A 119 -14.64 8.85 -15.42
C PHE A 119 -15.16 10.27 -15.69
N LYS A 120 -15.07 11.17 -14.71
CA LYS A 120 -15.49 12.58 -14.85
C LYS A 120 -14.74 13.32 -15.95
N THR A 121 -13.42 13.12 -16.03
CA THR A 121 -12.61 13.72 -17.09
C THR A 121 -13.01 13.19 -18.47
N ILE A 122 -13.17 11.86 -18.59
CA ILE A 122 -13.62 11.22 -19.85
C ILE A 122 -15.00 11.76 -20.26
N PHE A 123 -15.92 11.87 -19.31
CA PHE A 123 -17.26 12.39 -19.54
C PHE A 123 -17.23 13.85 -20.01
N SER A 124 -16.44 14.71 -19.35
CA SER A 124 -16.30 16.12 -19.70
C SER A 124 -15.72 16.33 -21.10
N GLU A 125 -14.80 15.46 -21.53
CA GLU A 125 -14.27 15.50 -22.89
C GLU A 125 -15.31 15.02 -23.93
N ALA A 126 -16.08 13.98 -23.61
CA ALA A 126 -17.14 13.44 -24.49
C ALA A 126 -18.30 14.40 -24.73
N ILE A 127 -18.48 15.42 -23.89
CA ILE A 127 -19.52 16.45 -24.04
C ILE A 127 -18.96 17.78 -24.56
N SER A 128 -17.63 17.89 -24.71
CA SER A 128 -16.93 19.16 -24.95
C SER A 128 -17.20 19.78 -26.33
N ASP A 129 -17.55 18.95 -27.31
CA ASP A 129 -17.89 19.36 -28.68
C ASP A 129 -19.40 19.65 -28.86
N GLY A 130 -20.18 19.60 -27.78
CA GLY A 130 -21.62 19.87 -27.80
C GLY A 130 -22.46 18.68 -28.28
N VAL A 131 -21.86 17.52 -28.59
CA VAL A 131 -22.59 16.36 -29.12
C VAL A 131 -22.14 15.07 -28.45
N LEU A 132 -23.05 14.37 -27.77
CA LEU A 132 -22.74 13.10 -27.12
C LEU A 132 -23.13 11.92 -28.02
N THR A 133 -22.15 11.26 -28.63
CA THR A 133 -22.39 10.18 -29.59
C THR A 133 -22.69 8.83 -28.94
N ASP A 134 -23.41 7.94 -29.66
CA ASP A 134 -23.66 6.55 -29.20
C ASP A 134 -22.36 5.78 -28.90
N PHE A 135 -21.26 6.15 -29.58
CA PHE A 135 -19.92 5.60 -29.35
C PHE A 135 -19.37 6.00 -27.98
N GLU A 136 -19.42 7.28 -27.62
CA GLU A 136 -18.95 7.80 -26.33
C GLU A 136 -19.78 7.25 -25.17
N ILE A 137 -21.09 7.11 -25.36
CA ILE A 137 -21.98 6.51 -24.35
C ILE A 137 -21.60 5.05 -24.11
N LYS A 138 -21.33 4.28 -25.18
CA LYS A 138 -20.87 2.90 -25.06
C LYS A 138 -19.53 2.81 -24.35
N TYR A 139 -18.62 3.75 -24.64
CA TYR A 139 -17.31 3.83 -24.02
C TYR A 139 -17.40 4.09 -22.51
N LEU A 140 -18.16 5.12 -22.11
CA LEU A 140 -18.39 5.47 -20.71
C LEU A 140 -18.97 4.30 -19.91
N LYS A 141 -19.95 3.57 -20.47
CA LYS A 141 -20.54 2.39 -19.85
C LYS A 141 -19.52 1.27 -19.64
N LEU A 142 -18.70 1.00 -20.64
CA LEU A 142 -17.65 -0.02 -20.57
C LEU A 142 -16.58 0.32 -19.52
N PHE A 143 -16.20 1.60 -19.42
CA PHE A 143 -15.27 2.07 -18.40
C PHE A 143 -15.83 1.86 -16.99
N ALA A 144 -17.09 2.25 -16.76
CA ALA A 144 -17.74 2.10 -15.46
C ALA A 144 -17.82 0.62 -15.04
N GLU A 145 -18.26 -0.26 -15.96
CA GLU A 145 -18.36 -1.71 -15.73
C GLU A 145 -17.01 -2.32 -15.34
N LYS A 146 -15.93 -2.00 -16.07
CA LYS A 146 -14.58 -2.52 -15.79
C LYS A 146 -14.01 -2.06 -14.44
N ASN A 147 -14.45 -0.92 -13.94
CA ASN A 147 -14.05 -0.40 -12.63
C ASN A 147 -15.01 -0.81 -11.51
N GLU A 148 -16.03 -1.64 -11.79
CA GLU A 148 -17.13 -2.00 -10.88
C GLU A 148 -17.82 -0.77 -10.27
N ILE A 149 -17.99 0.26 -11.10
CA ILE A 149 -18.82 1.43 -10.80
C ILE A 149 -20.14 1.21 -11.53
N SER A 150 -21.26 1.27 -10.82
CA SER A 150 -22.56 1.19 -11.50
C SER A 150 -22.76 2.43 -12.37
N TRP A 151 -23.45 2.28 -13.51
CA TRP A 151 -23.80 3.44 -14.35
C TRP A 151 -24.53 4.53 -13.56
N LYS A 152 -25.32 4.14 -12.56
CA LYS A 152 -26.01 5.07 -11.67
C LYS A 152 -25.05 5.88 -10.80
N GLU A 153 -24.07 5.24 -10.17
CA GLU A 153 -23.05 5.94 -9.36
C GLU A 153 -22.19 6.85 -10.23
N ALA A 154 -21.79 6.39 -11.41
CA ALA A 154 -20.96 7.17 -12.33
C ALA A 154 -21.68 8.44 -12.83
N MET A 155 -22.96 8.31 -13.23
CA MET A 155 -23.77 9.45 -13.68
C MET A 155 -24.12 10.42 -12.55
N ALA A 156 -24.34 9.93 -11.32
CA ALA A 156 -24.47 10.80 -10.17
C ALA A 156 -23.22 11.69 -10.03
N PHE A 157 -22.02 11.11 -10.14
CA PHE A 157 -20.76 11.85 -9.99
C PHE A 157 -20.52 12.97 -11.03
N VAL A 158 -21.10 12.85 -12.22
CA VAL A 158 -20.97 13.84 -13.32
C VAL A 158 -22.26 14.61 -13.59
N THR A 159 -23.20 14.60 -12.63
CA THR A 159 -24.52 15.22 -12.79
C THR A 159 -24.42 16.70 -13.13
N ARG A 160 -23.43 17.41 -12.58
CA ARG A 160 -23.19 18.82 -12.88
C ARG A 160 -22.84 19.02 -14.36
N GLU A 161 -21.81 18.33 -14.83
CA GLU A 161 -21.35 18.38 -16.22
C GLU A 161 -22.47 17.99 -17.19
N ALA A 162 -23.26 16.97 -16.82
CA ALA A 162 -24.40 16.50 -17.60
C ALA A 162 -25.53 17.55 -17.69
N ASN A 163 -25.85 18.24 -16.59
CA ASN A 163 -26.85 19.32 -16.58
C ASN A 163 -26.37 20.53 -17.39
N CYS A 164 -25.11 20.98 -17.21
CA CYS A 164 -24.55 22.09 -17.97
C CYS A 164 -24.56 21.81 -19.48
N PHE A 165 -24.28 20.56 -19.88
CA PHE A 165 -24.35 20.12 -21.27
C PHE A 165 -25.76 20.24 -21.84
N VAL A 166 -26.77 19.68 -21.15
CA VAL A 166 -28.17 19.76 -21.58
C VAL A 166 -28.65 21.23 -21.62
N GLU A 167 -28.24 22.06 -20.67
CA GLU A 167 -28.53 23.50 -20.69
C GLU A 167 -27.88 24.22 -21.86
N SER A 168 -26.61 23.92 -22.16
CA SER A 168 -25.88 24.51 -23.28
C SER A 168 -26.57 24.18 -24.59
N ILE A 169 -26.90 22.91 -24.81
CA ILE A 169 -27.63 22.44 -25.99
C ILE A 169 -28.98 23.17 -26.10
N SER A 170 -29.73 23.23 -25.00
CA SER A 170 -31.03 23.91 -24.97
C SER A 170 -30.90 25.40 -25.31
N LYS A 171 -29.87 26.11 -24.83
CA LYS A 171 -29.63 27.53 -25.14
C LYS A 171 -29.27 27.74 -26.61
N THR A 172 -28.41 26.89 -27.18
CA THR A 172 -28.03 26.98 -28.60
C THR A 172 -29.25 26.87 -29.50
N TYR A 173 -30.18 25.95 -29.22
CA TYR A 173 -31.42 25.82 -29.99
C TYR A 173 -32.38 27.01 -29.81
N ILE A 174 -32.31 27.74 -28.69
CA ILE A 174 -33.17 28.90 -28.42
C ILE A 174 -32.70 30.17 -29.13
N GLU A 175 -31.40 30.32 -29.43
CA GLU A 175 -30.89 31.49 -30.16
C GLU A 175 -31.46 31.60 -31.59
N ASP A 176 -31.90 30.48 -32.17
CA ASP A 176 -32.53 30.39 -33.50
C ASP A 176 -34.07 30.48 -33.49
N GLY A 177 -34.73 30.47 -32.32
CA GLY A 177 -36.19 30.55 -32.18
C GLY A 177 -36.85 29.29 -31.60
N ILE A 178 -38.08 28.97 -32.04
CA ILE A 178 -38.89 27.86 -31.51
C ILE A 178 -38.18 26.53 -31.81
N LEU A 179 -37.90 25.75 -30.76
CA LEU A 179 -37.43 24.36 -30.85
C LEU A 179 -38.30 23.54 -31.81
N ASP A 180 -37.70 22.99 -32.85
CA ASP A 180 -38.40 22.09 -33.77
C ASP A 180 -38.60 20.67 -33.20
N ASP A 181 -39.43 19.86 -33.86
CA ASP A 181 -39.79 18.51 -33.38
C ASP A 181 -38.61 17.52 -33.38
N ASP A 182 -37.53 17.79 -34.12
CA ASP A 182 -36.35 16.93 -34.17
C ASP A 182 -35.32 17.34 -33.11
N GLU A 183 -35.15 18.63 -32.84
CA GLU A 183 -34.37 19.16 -31.72
C GLU A 183 -34.93 18.71 -30.37
N LYS A 184 -36.26 18.68 -30.22
CA LYS A 184 -36.91 18.14 -29.01
C LYS A 184 -36.62 16.65 -28.81
N LYS A 185 -36.64 15.84 -29.88
CA LYS A 185 -36.31 14.40 -29.79
C LYS A 185 -34.86 14.16 -29.42
N ASP A 186 -33.94 14.99 -29.92
CA ASP A 186 -32.52 14.87 -29.59
C ASP A 186 -32.24 15.22 -28.12
N ILE A 187 -32.86 16.29 -27.61
CA ILE A 187 -32.82 16.64 -26.18
C ILE A 187 -33.44 15.52 -25.33
N GLU A 188 -34.57 14.96 -25.73
CA GLU A 188 -35.21 13.83 -25.03
C GLU A 188 -34.33 12.58 -24.99
N LYS A 189 -33.69 12.25 -26.12
CA LYS A 189 -32.78 11.09 -26.23
C LYS A 189 -31.58 11.25 -25.31
N ILE A 190 -30.91 12.41 -25.35
CA ILE A 190 -29.75 12.71 -24.51
C ILE A 190 -30.16 12.71 -23.03
N SER A 191 -31.26 13.37 -22.69
CA SER A 191 -31.73 13.47 -21.31
C SER A 191 -32.11 12.10 -20.74
N LYS A 192 -32.73 11.22 -21.53
CA LYS A 192 -33.03 9.84 -21.12
C LYS A 192 -31.77 9.01 -20.86
N ILE A 193 -30.70 9.24 -21.62
CA ILE A 193 -29.41 8.54 -21.48
C ILE A 193 -28.68 9.03 -20.23
N LEU A 194 -28.70 10.35 -20.00
CA LEU A 194 -28.10 11.01 -18.85
C LEU A 194 -28.95 10.91 -17.58
N LYS A 195 -30.20 10.41 -17.70
CA LYS A 195 -31.23 10.39 -16.64
C LYS A 195 -31.59 11.77 -16.10
N ILE A 196 -31.53 12.77 -16.95
CA ILE A 196 -32.00 14.12 -16.69
C ILE A 196 -33.45 14.19 -17.20
N ASP A 197 -34.33 14.95 -16.54
CA ASP A 197 -35.73 15.13 -16.99
C ASP A 197 -35.80 16.27 -18.03
N PRO A 198 -35.97 15.98 -19.34
CA PRO A 198 -36.01 16.99 -20.40
C PRO A 198 -37.28 17.85 -20.35
N ASN A 199 -38.39 17.27 -19.89
CA ASN A 199 -39.72 17.85 -19.98
C ASN A 199 -39.89 19.10 -19.11
N ARG A 200 -39.00 19.30 -18.13
CA ARG A 200 -39.09 20.40 -17.16
C ARG A 200 -38.38 21.66 -17.63
N MET A 201 -37.28 21.51 -18.38
CA MET A 201 -36.56 22.65 -18.98
C MET A 201 -37.31 23.19 -20.20
N ILE A 202 -37.77 22.30 -21.07
CA ILE A 202 -38.61 22.67 -22.23
C ILE A 202 -39.84 23.47 -21.79
N LYS A 203 -40.51 23.06 -20.70
CA LYS A 203 -41.69 23.76 -20.15
C LYS A 203 -41.40 25.16 -19.59
N ILE A 204 -40.20 25.39 -19.04
CA ILE A 204 -39.80 26.70 -18.53
C ILE A 204 -39.43 27.65 -19.68
N TYR A 205 -38.87 27.12 -20.76
CA TYR A 205 -38.54 27.88 -21.96
C TYR A 205 -39.75 28.10 -22.89
N GLU A 206 -40.74 27.21 -22.91
CA GLU A 206 -41.99 27.36 -23.68
C GLU A 206 -42.95 28.43 -23.09
N GLU A 207 -42.84 28.79 -21.81
CA GLU A 207 -43.67 29.85 -21.16
C GLU A 207 -43.12 31.29 -21.35
N LEU A 208 -42.12 31.48 -22.23
CA LEU A 208 -41.26 32.67 -22.32
C LEU A 208 -41.87 33.96 -22.91
N ASP A 209 -43.18 34.21 -22.77
CA ASP A 209 -43.82 35.48 -23.16
C ASP A 209 -44.45 36.28 -21.99
N THR A 210 -43.99 36.10 -20.72
CA THR A 210 -44.74 36.64 -19.57
C THR A 210 -43.92 37.20 -18.37
N PRO A 211 -44.52 38.06 -17.52
CA PRO A 211 -43.97 38.57 -16.25
C PRO A 211 -43.35 37.52 -15.31
N LYS A 212 -43.70 36.24 -15.47
CA LYS A 212 -43.09 35.12 -14.76
C LYS A 212 -41.58 35.01 -15.01
N ARG A 213 -41.09 35.33 -16.22
CA ARG A 213 -39.65 35.28 -16.54
C ARG A 213 -38.82 36.18 -15.62
N LYS A 214 -39.29 37.41 -15.39
CA LYS A 214 -38.64 38.36 -14.48
C LYS A 214 -38.67 37.89 -13.02
N ALA A 215 -39.75 37.23 -12.61
CA ALA A 215 -39.86 36.67 -11.26
C ALA A 215 -38.91 35.48 -11.06
N ILE A 216 -38.79 34.60 -12.07
CA ILE A 216 -37.83 33.48 -12.07
C ILE A 216 -36.40 34.00 -12.00
N GLU A 217 -36.04 34.99 -12.82
CA GLU A 217 -34.69 35.55 -12.82
C GLU A 217 -34.36 36.25 -11.50
N PHE A 218 -35.33 36.97 -10.93
CA PHE A 218 -35.18 37.56 -9.61
C PHE A 218 -34.99 36.51 -8.52
N PHE A 219 -35.73 35.39 -8.58
CA PHE A 219 -35.56 34.27 -7.66
C PHE A 219 -34.14 33.68 -7.75
N LYS A 220 -33.64 33.41 -8.96
CA LYS A 220 -32.27 32.91 -9.18
C LYS A 220 -31.22 33.83 -8.56
N ASN A 221 -31.31 35.12 -8.85
CA ASN A 221 -30.36 36.11 -8.33
C ASN A 221 -30.45 36.24 -6.80
N LYS A 222 -31.65 36.23 -6.23
CA LYS A 222 -31.82 36.26 -4.77
C LYS A 222 -31.34 35.00 -4.07
N PHE A 223 -31.52 33.83 -4.70
CA PHE A 223 -30.98 32.59 -4.18
C PHE A 223 -29.44 32.64 -4.13
N LYS A 224 -28.80 33.07 -5.22
CA LYS A 224 -27.34 33.27 -5.29
C LYS A 224 -26.83 34.23 -4.22
N GLU A 225 -27.54 35.33 -3.97
CA GLU A 225 -27.22 36.28 -2.91
C GLU A 225 -27.23 35.61 -1.52
N PHE A 226 -28.25 34.83 -1.20
CA PHE A 226 -28.40 34.18 0.11
C PHE A 226 -27.43 33.02 0.37
N ILE A 227 -26.86 32.42 -0.67
CA ILE A 227 -25.83 31.37 -0.49
C ILE A 227 -24.41 31.94 -0.50
N SER A 228 -24.25 33.22 -0.86
CA SER A 228 -22.94 33.82 -1.10
C SER A 228 -22.09 34.01 0.16
N ASP A 229 -22.73 34.13 1.32
CA ASP A 229 -22.07 34.23 2.63
C ASP A 229 -21.76 32.87 3.25
N GLY A 230 -22.05 31.77 2.55
CA GLY A 230 -21.82 30.41 3.02
C GLY A 230 -22.83 29.94 4.07
N VAL A 231 -23.90 30.68 4.36
CA VAL A 231 -24.91 30.29 5.37
C VAL A 231 -26.32 30.59 4.91
N LEU A 232 -27.07 29.54 4.57
CA LEU A 232 -28.49 29.68 4.22
C LEU A 232 -29.38 29.62 5.47
N THR A 233 -29.90 30.76 5.90
CA THR A 233 -30.71 30.87 7.13
C THR A 233 -32.17 30.44 6.93
N ALA A 234 -32.85 30.12 8.04
CA ALA A 234 -34.29 29.81 8.02
C ALA A 234 -35.15 31.00 7.56
N GLN A 235 -34.69 32.24 7.80
CA GLN A 235 -35.41 33.45 7.40
C GLN A 235 -35.36 33.64 5.88
N GLU A 236 -34.19 33.46 5.27
CA GLU A 236 -33.98 33.54 3.82
C GLU A 236 -34.78 32.45 3.08
N MET A 237 -34.77 31.23 3.60
CA MET A 237 -35.59 30.14 3.06
C MET A 237 -37.09 30.44 3.11
N ASN A 238 -37.57 31.05 4.19
CA ASN A 238 -38.96 31.45 4.30
C ASN A 238 -39.31 32.61 3.36
N TYR A 239 -38.37 33.53 3.13
CA TYR A 239 -38.51 34.59 2.12
C TYR A 239 -38.70 34.01 0.73
N LEU A 240 -37.82 33.09 0.31
CA LEU A 240 -37.91 32.42 -0.99
C LEU A 240 -39.25 31.68 -1.15
N LYS A 241 -39.70 30.93 -0.13
CA LYS A 241 -41.00 30.22 -0.17
C LYS A 241 -42.18 31.17 -0.34
N ARG A 242 -42.17 32.32 0.36
CA ARG A 242 -43.21 33.35 0.22
C ARG A 242 -43.17 33.99 -1.17
N PHE A 243 -41.99 34.21 -1.72
CA PHE A 243 -41.81 34.75 -3.07
C PHE A 243 -42.42 33.81 -4.11
N VAL A 244 -42.07 32.52 -4.07
CA VAL A 244 -42.61 31.49 -4.97
C VAL A 244 -44.14 31.46 -4.93
N LYS A 245 -44.73 31.48 -3.74
CA LYS A 245 -46.19 31.54 -3.57
C LYS A 245 -46.81 32.82 -4.13
N LYS A 246 -46.17 33.97 -3.93
CA LYS A 246 -46.65 35.29 -4.39
C LYS A 246 -46.77 35.36 -5.91
N TYR A 247 -45.83 34.74 -6.63
CA TYR A 247 -45.80 34.75 -8.09
C TYR A 247 -46.45 33.52 -8.74
N ASN A 248 -47.16 32.70 -7.94
CA ASN A 248 -47.81 31.47 -8.39
C ASN A 248 -46.84 30.53 -9.16
N LEU A 249 -45.62 30.42 -8.63
CA LEU A 249 -44.58 29.52 -9.12
C LEU A 249 -44.62 28.22 -8.30
N ASP A 250 -44.11 27.13 -8.88
CA ASP A 250 -43.92 25.88 -8.16
C ASP A 250 -42.55 25.86 -7.47
N TRP A 251 -42.50 25.41 -6.21
CA TRP A 251 -41.26 25.39 -5.44
C TRP A 251 -40.26 24.38 -5.99
N ASP A 252 -40.72 23.21 -6.40
CA ASP A 252 -39.84 22.16 -6.89
C ASP A 252 -39.28 22.53 -8.26
N ASP A 253 -40.05 23.24 -9.10
CA ASP A 253 -39.55 23.84 -10.35
C ASP A 253 -38.46 24.90 -10.09
N MET A 254 -38.67 25.77 -9.10
CA MET A 254 -37.68 26.81 -8.76
C MET A 254 -36.39 26.24 -8.18
N MET A 255 -36.48 25.19 -7.36
CA MET A 255 -35.29 24.50 -6.82
C MET A 255 -34.49 23.77 -7.90
N ILE A 256 -35.14 23.31 -8.97
CA ILE A 256 -34.43 22.74 -10.13
C ILE A 256 -33.66 23.82 -10.88
N LEU A 257 -34.25 25.00 -11.04
CA LEU A 257 -33.61 26.12 -11.72
C LEU A 257 -32.39 26.70 -11.00
N VAL A 258 -32.26 26.47 -9.69
CA VAL A 258 -31.09 26.84 -8.88
C VAL A 258 -30.32 25.62 -8.40
N ARG A 259 -30.55 24.44 -9.01
CA ARG A 259 -29.97 23.17 -8.57
C ARG A 259 -28.44 23.21 -8.58
N GLU A 260 -27.85 23.79 -9.63
CA GLU A 260 -26.39 23.92 -9.73
C GLU A 260 -25.83 24.81 -8.61
N ASP A 261 -26.45 25.96 -8.38
CA ASP A 261 -26.07 26.87 -7.29
C ASP A 261 -26.22 26.20 -5.91
N ALA A 262 -27.27 25.41 -5.71
CA ALA A 262 -27.52 24.64 -4.49
C ALA A 262 -26.47 23.54 -4.27
N LEU A 263 -26.06 22.83 -5.32
CA LEU A 263 -24.98 21.84 -5.27
C LEU A 263 -23.64 22.50 -4.95
N ASN A 264 -23.29 23.57 -5.67
CA ASN A 264 -22.06 24.32 -5.44
C ASN A 264 -21.99 24.88 -4.01
N PHE A 265 -23.12 25.33 -3.46
CA PHE A 265 -23.21 25.75 -2.06
C PHE A 265 -22.89 24.60 -1.10
N VAL A 266 -23.50 23.42 -1.27
CA VAL A 266 -23.21 22.28 -0.38
C VAL A 266 -21.78 21.75 -0.56
N GLU A 267 -21.27 21.71 -1.79
CA GLU A 267 -19.85 21.42 -2.04
C GLU A 267 -18.94 22.42 -1.33
N SER A 268 -19.26 23.72 -1.36
CA SER A 268 -18.49 24.75 -0.65
C SER A 268 -18.54 24.55 0.87
N LEU A 269 -19.66 24.08 1.44
CA LEU A 269 -19.77 23.72 2.85
C LEU A 269 -18.89 22.52 3.20
N VAL A 270 -18.83 21.51 2.30
CA VAL A 270 -17.96 20.34 2.47
C VAL A 270 -16.49 20.78 2.38
N ILE A 271 -16.14 21.64 1.41
CA ILE A 271 -14.79 22.19 1.26
C ILE A 271 -14.39 22.99 2.51
N THR A 272 -15.26 23.90 2.97
CA THR A 272 -15.01 24.73 4.16
C THR A 272 -14.87 23.88 5.41
N ALA A 273 -15.78 22.91 5.61
CA ALA A 273 -15.66 21.96 6.72
C ALA A 273 -14.36 21.15 6.61
N SER A 274 -13.98 20.74 5.40
CA SER A 274 -12.76 19.98 5.13
C SER A 274 -11.47 20.79 5.01
N GLU A 275 -11.45 22.09 5.34
CA GLU A 275 -10.22 22.89 5.37
C GLU A 275 -9.18 22.27 6.30
N ASP A 276 -9.63 21.74 7.43
CA ASP A 276 -8.79 21.02 8.39
C ASP A 276 -8.60 19.53 8.03
N ASN A 277 -9.14 19.09 6.89
CA ASN A 277 -9.29 17.69 6.43
C ASN A 277 -10.09 16.81 7.40
N VAL A 278 -10.98 17.41 8.19
CA VAL A 278 -11.89 16.77 9.15
C VAL A 278 -13.29 17.27 8.86
N ILE A 279 -14.32 16.46 9.07
CA ILE A 279 -15.68 16.97 9.16
C ILE A 279 -16.24 16.45 10.48
N ASP A 280 -16.41 17.35 11.43
CA ASP A 280 -16.91 17.01 12.76
C ASP A 280 -18.43 16.72 12.73
N ARG A 281 -18.98 16.21 13.83
CA ARG A 281 -20.42 15.88 13.90
C ARG A 281 -21.34 17.10 13.78
N LYS A 282 -20.86 18.31 14.07
CA LYS A 282 -21.62 19.56 13.93
C LYS A 282 -21.61 20.00 12.47
N GLU A 283 -20.48 19.97 11.80
CA GLU A 283 -20.30 20.26 10.38
C GLU A 283 -21.06 19.26 9.52
N GLU A 284 -20.97 17.96 9.82
CA GLU A 284 -21.74 16.92 9.15
C GLU A 284 -23.25 17.16 9.32
N LYS A 285 -23.71 17.63 10.49
CA LYS A 285 -25.11 18.01 10.70
C LYS A 285 -25.51 19.25 9.89
N VAL A 286 -24.62 20.25 9.77
CA VAL A 286 -24.87 21.45 8.95
C VAL A 286 -25.00 21.07 7.48
N ILE A 287 -24.06 20.27 6.96
CA ILE A 287 -24.09 19.75 5.59
C ILE A 287 -25.37 18.94 5.35
N ASN A 288 -25.69 17.98 6.22
CA ASN A 288 -26.92 17.19 6.11
C ASN A 288 -28.19 18.04 6.14
N LYS A 289 -28.26 19.03 7.03
CA LYS A 289 -29.39 19.95 7.11
C LYS A 289 -29.53 20.80 5.85
N ALA A 290 -28.42 21.28 5.28
CA ALA A 290 -28.43 21.99 4.01
C ALA A 290 -28.96 21.10 2.87
N MET A 291 -28.49 19.85 2.78
CA MET A 291 -28.98 18.86 1.80
C MET A 291 -30.50 18.61 1.93
N ASP A 292 -31.01 18.52 3.16
CA ASP A 292 -32.43 18.33 3.43
C ASP A 292 -33.28 19.55 3.04
N VAL A 293 -32.82 20.74 3.41
CA VAL A 293 -33.51 22.02 3.11
C VAL A 293 -33.59 22.28 1.61
N LEU A 294 -32.52 21.95 0.88
CA LEU A 294 -32.43 22.10 -0.57
C LEU A 294 -33.12 20.95 -1.34
N LYS A 295 -33.69 19.97 -0.63
CA LYS A 295 -34.31 18.76 -1.19
C LYS A 295 -33.39 18.02 -2.19
N LEU A 296 -32.09 17.96 -1.89
CA LEU A 296 -31.15 17.20 -2.72
C LEU A 296 -31.56 15.72 -2.73
N GLY A 297 -31.73 15.18 -3.93
CA GLY A 297 -32.17 13.81 -4.17
C GLY A 297 -31.08 12.78 -3.84
N LYS A 298 -31.42 11.51 -4.08
CA LYS A 298 -30.53 10.39 -3.76
C LYS A 298 -29.23 10.42 -4.56
N GLU A 299 -29.24 11.00 -5.76
CA GLU A 299 -28.10 11.04 -6.67
C GLU A 299 -27.14 12.17 -6.25
N GLU A 300 -27.68 13.34 -5.95
CA GLU A 300 -26.92 14.50 -5.45
C GLU A 300 -26.22 14.21 -4.11
N ARG A 301 -26.87 13.47 -3.22
CA ARG A 301 -26.25 13.06 -1.94
C ARG A 301 -25.09 12.09 -2.10
N GLU A 302 -25.07 11.28 -3.16
CA GLU A 302 -23.93 10.38 -3.42
C GLU A 302 -22.70 11.15 -3.92
N ILE A 303 -22.87 12.30 -4.60
CA ILE A 303 -21.77 13.21 -4.99
C ILE A 303 -21.10 13.76 -3.73
N ILE A 304 -21.88 14.31 -2.82
CA ILE A 304 -21.37 14.91 -1.57
C ILE A 304 -20.68 13.84 -0.71
N LYS A 305 -21.26 12.63 -0.65
CA LYS A 305 -20.66 11.49 0.05
C LYS A 305 -19.31 11.08 -0.53
N TYR A 306 -19.10 11.25 -1.83
CA TYR A 306 -17.81 11.02 -2.44
C TYR A 306 -16.76 12.04 -1.98
N ASP A 307 -17.11 13.33 -1.91
CA ASP A 307 -16.21 14.35 -1.38
C ASP A 307 -15.86 14.08 0.09
N LEU A 308 -16.83 13.63 0.90
CA LEU A 308 -16.58 13.14 2.26
C LEU A 308 -15.61 11.95 2.31
N LEU A 309 -15.68 11.03 1.34
CA LEU A 309 -14.75 9.89 1.25
C LEU A 309 -13.34 10.33 0.89
N LYS A 310 -13.20 11.37 0.05
CA LYS A 310 -11.90 11.95 -0.33
C LYS A 310 -11.18 12.58 0.87
N VAL A 311 -11.93 13.26 1.75
CA VAL A 311 -11.39 13.82 3.00
C VAL A 311 -10.87 12.70 3.92
N LYS A 312 -11.65 11.62 4.07
CA LYS A 312 -11.25 10.45 4.88
C LYS A 312 -10.02 9.73 4.33
N ALA A 313 -9.93 9.56 3.01
CA ALA A 313 -8.78 8.97 2.34
C ALA A 313 -7.48 9.74 2.68
N LYS A 314 -7.53 11.06 2.59
CA LYS A 314 -6.38 11.92 2.91
C LYS A 314 -6.01 11.88 4.39
N ALA A 315 -6.99 11.78 5.28
CA ALA A 315 -6.73 11.59 6.71
C ALA A 315 -6.04 10.24 7.02
N LEU A 316 -6.39 9.17 6.31
CA LEU A 316 -5.73 7.86 6.43
C LEU A 316 -4.27 7.92 5.94
N GLU A 317 -4.01 8.66 4.86
CA GLU A 317 -2.65 8.88 4.35
C GLU A 317 -1.78 9.67 5.34
N ILE A 318 -2.33 10.71 5.98
CA ILE A 318 -1.64 11.46 7.05
C ILE A 318 -1.30 10.53 8.22
N PHE A 319 -2.24 9.66 8.61
CA PHE A 319 -2.02 8.69 9.69
C PHE A 319 -0.91 7.70 9.35
N GLU A 320 -0.92 7.15 8.13
CA GLU A 320 0.12 6.22 7.67
C GLU A 320 1.51 6.87 7.67
N ASN A 321 1.63 8.08 7.13
CA ASN A 321 2.89 8.82 7.12
C ASN A 321 3.39 9.14 8.53
N LEU A 322 2.47 9.51 9.45
CA LEU A 322 2.84 9.71 10.85
C LEU A 322 3.34 8.41 11.48
N PHE A 323 2.67 7.29 11.23
CA PHE A 323 3.10 5.99 11.74
C PHE A 323 4.49 5.63 11.25
N ILE A 324 4.74 5.69 9.93
CA ILE A 324 6.04 5.40 9.32
C ILE A 324 7.13 6.27 9.94
N LYS A 325 6.87 7.57 10.08
CA LYS A 325 7.81 8.51 10.69
C LYS A 325 8.10 8.17 12.16
N SER A 326 7.07 7.76 12.90
CA SER A 326 7.18 7.43 14.33
C SER A 326 7.93 6.12 14.58
N ILE A 327 8.20 5.32 13.54
CA ILE A 327 8.96 4.07 13.65
C ILE A 327 10.32 4.15 12.92
N GLU A 328 10.73 5.35 12.46
CA GLU A 328 11.97 5.52 11.70
C GLU A 328 13.22 5.15 12.51
N ASP A 329 13.19 5.37 13.82
CA ASP A 329 14.25 4.99 14.77
C ASP A 329 14.06 3.57 15.33
N TYR A 330 13.06 2.84 14.81
CA TYR A 330 12.67 1.50 15.25
C TYR A 330 12.26 1.43 16.72
N GLU A 331 11.80 2.54 17.27
CA GLU A 331 11.10 2.62 18.55
C GLU A 331 9.67 3.12 18.29
N LEU A 332 8.81 2.98 19.28
CA LEU A 332 7.49 3.61 19.24
C LEU A 332 7.09 3.89 20.68
N ASP A 333 7.28 5.13 21.12
CA ASP A 333 7.09 5.49 22.51
C ASP A 333 5.63 5.83 22.84
N ASP A 334 5.33 6.02 24.13
CA ASP A 334 3.97 6.37 24.56
C ASP A 334 3.48 7.72 24.01
N ASN A 335 4.39 8.67 23.74
CA ASN A 335 4.02 9.97 23.16
C ASN A 335 3.63 9.81 21.69
N GLU A 336 4.38 9.03 20.92
CA GLU A 336 4.10 8.74 19.51
C GLU A 336 2.82 7.92 19.36
N MET A 337 2.60 6.93 20.23
CA MET A 337 1.33 6.20 20.31
C MET A 337 0.17 7.16 20.58
N ASN A 338 0.34 8.11 21.50
CA ASN A 338 -0.67 9.13 21.78
C ASN A 338 -0.87 10.10 20.60
N GLN A 339 0.18 10.46 19.86
CA GLN A 339 0.08 11.28 18.66
C GLN A 339 -0.75 10.58 17.57
N LEU A 340 -0.53 9.28 17.36
CA LEU A 340 -1.34 8.48 16.44
C LEU A 340 -2.82 8.44 16.86
N MET A 341 -3.08 8.24 18.15
CA MET A 341 -4.45 8.30 18.70
C MET A 341 -5.08 9.68 18.50
N ASN A 342 -4.35 10.76 18.79
CA ASN A 342 -4.79 12.13 18.60
C ASN A 342 -5.09 12.44 17.13
N VAL A 343 -4.33 11.90 16.18
CA VAL A 343 -4.65 12.01 14.75
C VAL A 343 -5.98 11.31 14.46
N THR A 344 -6.20 10.10 14.95
CA THR A 344 -7.50 9.44 14.70
C THR A 344 -8.69 10.18 15.32
N GLU A 345 -8.53 10.76 16.50
CA GLU A 345 -9.55 11.59 17.14
C GLU A 345 -9.76 12.90 16.38
N LYS A 346 -8.68 13.62 16.07
CA LYS A 346 -8.68 14.86 15.30
C LYS A 346 -9.38 14.66 13.96
N TYR A 347 -9.07 13.60 13.24
CA TYR A 347 -9.62 13.33 11.91
C TYR A 347 -10.89 12.45 11.91
N GLY A 348 -11.47 12.15 13.08
CA GLY A 348 -12.69 11.36 13.20
C GLY A 348 -12.60 9.95 12.63
N LEU A 349 -11.39 9.40 12.52
CA LEU A 349 -11.12 8.07 11.98
C LEU A 349 -11.43 7.01 13.04
N LYS A 350 -12.06 5.90 12.63
CA LYS A 350 -12.15 4.73 13.52
C LYS A 350 -10.78 4.10 13.62
N TRP A 351 -10.34 3.79 14.84
CA TRP A 351 -9.04 3.14 15.07
C TRP A 351 -8.84 1.87 14.23
N GLY A 352 -9.88 1.04 14.08
CA GLY A 352 -9.80 -0.17 13.25
C GLY A 352 -9.67 0.08 11.75
N GLU A 353 -10.07 1.25 11.25
CA GLU A 353 -9.86 1.65 9.85
C GLU A 353 -8.42 2.15 9.66
N ALA A 354 -7.94 2.99 10.58
CA ALA A 354 -6.55 3.48 10.59
C ALA A 354 -5.53 2.32 10.70
N LEU A 355 -5.78 1.33 11.57
CA LEU A 355 -4.91 0.16 11.70
C LEU A 355 -4.85 -0.72 10.44
N LYS A 356 -5.93 -0.78 9.65
CA LYS A 356 -5.90 -1.51 8.37
C LYS A 356 -4.99 -0.83 7.35
N GLN A 357 -4.92 0.50 7.38
CA GLN A 357 -4.06 1.26 6.49
C GLN A 357 -2.58 0.91 6.72
N ILE A 358 -2.19 0.77 7.99
CA ILE A 358 -0.80 0.50 8.38
C ILE A 358 -0.49 -0.98 8.59
N GLU A 359 -1.35 -1.91 8.15
CA GLU A 359 -1.20 -3.34 8.50
C GLU A 359 0.15 -3.92 8.07
N GLU A 360 0.62 -3.58 6.87
CA GLU A 360 1.90 -4.08 6.35
C GLU A 360 3.10 -3.37 7.03
N PRO A 361 3.19 -2.03 7.11
CA PRO A 361 4.24 -1.34 7.88
C PRO A 361 4.32 -1.80 9.34
N ALA A 362 3.18 -2.08 9.97
CA ALA A 362 3.10 -2.58 11.35
C ALA A 362 3.68 -3.98 11.51
N LYS A 363 3.48 -4.87 10.54
CA LYS A 363 4.10 -6.21 10.54
C LYS A 363 5.62 -6.09 10.37
N ASP A 364 6.07 -5.28 9.42
CA ASP A 364 7.50 -5.07 9.17
C ASP A 364 8.20 -4.53 10.43
N PHE A 365 7.58 -3.58 11.11
CA PHE A 365 8.07 -3.06 12.40
C PHE A 365 8.19 -4.14 13.47
N ILE A 366 7.18 -5.00 13.63
CA ILE A 366 7.21 -6.10 14.62
C ILE A 366 8.29 -7.14 14.27
N GLU A 367 8.45 -7.46 12.98
CA GLU A 367 9.51 -8.36 12.52
C GLU A 367 10.91 -7.79 12.79
N GLN A 368 11.08 -6.47 12.63
CA GLN A 368 12.31 -5.76 12.96
C GLN A 368 12.59 -5.77 14.47
N LEU A 369 11.59 -5.47 15.31
CA LEU A 369 11.73 -5.58 16.77
C LEU A 369 12.16 -6.98 17.20
N LEU A 370 11.58 -8.01 16.57
CA LEU A 370 11.95 -9.40 16.84
C LEU A 370 13.36 -9.72 16.35
N LEU A 371 13.80 -9.19 15.21
CA LEU A 371 15.16 -9.34 14.68
C LEU A 371 16.19 -8.75 15.65
N PHE A 372 15.94 -7.54 16.15
CA PHE A 372 16.82 -6.88 17.11
C PHE A 372 16.88 -7.65 18.44
N ALA A 373 15.73 -8.12 18.94
CA ALA A 373 15.66 -8.91 20.16
C ALA A 373 16.28 -10.33 20.01
N LYS A 374 16.56 -10.82 18.80
CA LYS A 374 17.07 -12.19 18.54
C LYS A 374 18.59 -12.33 18.66
N GLN A 375 19.30 -11.22 18.73
CA GLN A 375 20.73 -11.11 18.49
C GLN A 375 21.64 -12.10 19.23
N ASP A 376 21.39 -12.34 20.52
CA ASP A 376 22.24 -13.21 21.34
C ASP A 376 21.71 -14.64 21.46
N GLY A 377 20.63 -14.95 20.75
CA GLY A 377 19.75 -16.07 21.07
C GLY A 377 19.16 -15.95 22.49
N LYS A 378 18.96 -14.71 22.96
CA LYS A 378 18.33 -14.35 24.22
C LYS A 378 17.31 -13.25 23.91
N ILE A 379 16.13 -13.34 24.52
CA ILE A 379 15.16 -12.23 24.56
C ILE A 379 15.03 -11.83 26.02
N GLU A 380 15.24 -10.55 26.32
CA GLU A 380 15.03 -9.98 27.64
C GLU A 380 13.54 -9.81 27.95
N LYS A 381 13.20 -9.75 29.24
CA LYS A 381 11.79 -9.60 29.66
C LYS A 381 11.18 -8.30 29.17
N GLU A 382 11.96 -7.22 29.15
CA GLU A 382 11.48 -5.91 28.68
C GLU A 382 11.30 -5.88 27.16
N GLU A 383 12.16 -6.56 26.38
CA GLU A 383 11.99 -6.71 24.93
C GLU A 383 10.71 -7.50 24.59
N GLU A 384 10.47 -8.62 25.29
CA GLU A 384 9.23 -9.39 25.11
C GLU A 384 8.00 -8.56 25.48
N LYS A 385 8.08 -7.77 26.55
CA LYS A 385 6.99 -6.89 26.98
C LYS A 385 6.72 -5.82 25.94
N THR A 386 7.77 -5.24 25.35
CA THR A 386 7.67 -4.24 24.27
C THR A 386 7.01 -4.85 23.04
N ILE A 387 7.48 -6.01 22.56
CA ILE A 387 6.87 -6.70 21.41
C ILE A 387 5.39 -7.00 21.68
N LYS A 388 5.03 -7.52 22.86
CA LYS A 388 3.62 -7.77 23.22
C LYS A 388 2.77 -6.51 23.25
N LYS A 389 3.29 -5.42 23.85
CA LYS A 389 2.62 -4.11 23.91
C LYS A 389 2.33 -3.61 22.48
N MET A 390 3.30 -3.73 21.57
CA MET A 390 3.12 -3.32 20.17
C MET A 390 2.10 -4.18 19.43
N MET A 391 2.12 -5.51 19.61
CA MET A 391 1.14 -6.41 19.00
C MET A 391 -0.30 -6.16 19.50
N GLU A 392 -0.45 -5.77 20.77
CA GLU A 392 -1.74 -5.38 21.34
C GLU A 392 -2.22 -4.04 20.80
N PHE A 393 -1.34 -3.03 20.76
CA PHE A 393 -1.66 -1.71 20.22
C PHE A 393 -2.07 -1.74 18.75
N LEU A 394 -1.31 -2.47 17.93
CA LEU A 394 -1.53 -2.62 16.48
C LEU A 394 -2.66 -3.61 16.14
N LYS A 395 -3.27 -4.26 17.15
CA LYS A 395 -4.35 -5.26 17.00
C LYS A 395 -4.06 -6.29 15.91
N THR A 396 -2.86 -6.84 15.89
CA THR A 396 -2.45 -7.80 14.85
C THR A 396 -3.34 -9.05 14.83
N GLN A 397 -3.45 -9.70 13.67
CA GLN A 397 -4.23 -10.92 13.48
C GLN A 397 -3.74 -12.07 14.37
N ASP A 398 -4.66 -12.95 14.78
CA ASP A 398 -4.37 -14.03 15.74
C ASP A 398 -3.35 -15.06 15.24
N ASP A 399 -3.33 -15.34 13.94
CA ASP A 399 -2.38 -16.31 13.37
C ASP A 399 -0.95 -15.75 13.38
N TYR A 400 -0.78 -14.47 13.01
CA TYR A 400 0.50 -13.77 13.14
C TYR A 400 0.94 -13.67 14.60
N LYS A 401 0.00 -13.44 15.54
CA LYS A 401 0.30 -13.46 16.98
C LYS A 401 0.89 -14.80 17.43
N LYS A 402 0.28 -15.91 17.00
CA LYS A 402 0.77 -17.26 17.32
C LYS A 402 2.15 -17.51 16.74
N GLU A 403 2.41 -17.07 15.51
CA GLU A 403 3.71 -17.21 14.86
C GLU A 403 4.83 -16.54 15.66
N ILE A 404 4.66 -15.25 15.98
CA ILE A 404 5.63 -14.49 16.79
C ILE A 404 5.79 -15.12 18.18
N GLN A 405 4.70 -15.52 18.83
CA GLN A 405 4.77 -16.20 20.14
C GLN A 405 5.52 -17.53 20.09
N ASN A 406 5.35 -18.31 19.03
CA ASN A 406 6.08 -19.57 18.85
C ASN A 406 7.57 -19.33 18.67
N GLU A 407 7.94 -18.26 17.95
CA GLU A 407 9.33 -17.88 17.79
C GLU A 407 9.96 -17.40 19.10
N ILE A 408 9.26 -16.58 19.89
CA ILE A 408 9.72 -16.17 21.24
C ILE A 408 9.92 -17.40 22.14
N LYS A 409 8.97 -18.36 22.12
CA LYS A 409 9.10 -19.62 22.87
C LYS A 409 10.32 -20.43 22.44
N ARG A 410 10.59 -20.51 21.13
CA ARG A 410 11.76 -21.19 20.58
C ARG A 410 13.05 -20.59 21.12
N ILE A 411 13.18 -19.26 21.09
CA ILE A 411 14.38 -18.55 21.54
C ILE A 411 14.60 -18.75 23.04
N LYS A 412 13.55 -18.60 23.86
CA LYS A 412 13.64 -18.87 25.31
C LYS A 412 14.08 -20.30 25.62
N LYS A 413 13.63 -21.27 24.83
CA LYS A 413 14.05 -22.68 24.99
C LYS A 413 15.55 -22.83 24.75
N ILE A 414 16.09 -22.24 23.69
CA ILE A 414 17.53 -22.23 23.39
C ILE A 414 18.31 -21.52 24.52
N GLN A 415 17.82 -20.38 25.00
CA GLN A 415 18.43 -19.66 26.10
C GLN A 415 18.51 -20.49 27.40
N ASN A 416 17.44 -21.23 27.73
CA ASN A 416 17.43 -22.12 28.89
C ASN A 416 18.45 -23.27 28.75
N ILE A 417 18.55 -23.86 27.55
CA ILE A 417 19.54 -24.90 27.25
C ILE A 417 20.96 -24.36 27.46
N ARG A 418 21.26 -23.16 26.94
CA ARG A 418 22.58 -22.51 27.09
C ARG A 418 22.93 -22.20 28.56
N LYS A 419 21.93 -21.85 29.38
CA LYS A 419 22.08 -21.67 30.84
C LYS A 419 22.23 -22.98 31.62
N GLY A 420 22.14 -24.12 30.95
CA GLY A 420 22.20 -25.46 31.56
C GLY A 420 20.90 -25.94 32.19
N ASN A 421 19.81 -25.20 32.00
CA ASN A 421 18.46 -25.60 32.41
C ASN A 421 17.85 -26.51 31.34
N LEU A 422 18.40 -27.71 31.21
CA LEU A 422 17.83 -28.74 30.34
C LEU A 422 16.59 -29.36 31.02
N THR A 423 15.47 -29.40 30.31
CA THR A 423 14.25 -30.06 30.79
C THR A 423 14.29 -31.54 30.40
N PRO A 424 14.31 -32.49 31.36
CA PRO A 424 14.22 -33.90 31.05
C PRO A 424 12.87 -34.24 30.39
N LEU A 425 12.89 -35.18 29.44
CA LEU A 425 11.68 -35.74 28.85
C LEU A 425 11.03 -36.72 29.83
N ASP A 426 9.79 -36.46 30.20
CA ASP A 426 8.95 -37.39 30.96
C ASP A 426 8.29 -38.39 30.00
N LEU A 427 9.07 -39.41 29.61
CA LEU A 427 8.62 -40.49 28.73
C LEU A 427 8.50 -41.79 29.53
N LYS A 428 7.50 -42.62 29.20
CA LYS A 428 7.60 -44.07 29.48
C LYS A 428 8.93 -44.55 28.88
N PRO A 429 9.74 -45.32 29.63
CA PRO A 429 11.16 -45.46 29.32
C PRO A 429 11.34 -45.91 27.87
N PRO A 430 12.15 -45.17 27.07
CA PRO A 430 12.46 -45.61 25.72
C PRO A 430 13.14 -46.99 25.77
N PRO A 431 13.23 -47.73 24.65
CA PRO A 431 13.79 -49.08 24.61
C PRO A 431 15.34 -49.07 24.75
N VAL A 432 15.85 -48.38 25.75
CA VAL A 432 17.24 -48.15 26.06
C VAL A 432 17.42 -48.26 27.57
N ILE A 433 18.35 -49.11 28.00
CA ILE A 433 18.70 -49.26 29.41
C ILE A 433 19.58 -48.07 29.81
N ILE A 434 19.04 -47.20 30.66
CA ILE A 434 19.76 -46.08 31.27
C ILE A 434 20.01 -46.32 32.75
N LYS A 435 20.99 -45.60 33.31
CA LYS A 435 21.24 -45.62 34.75
C LYS A 435 20.12 -44.88 35.49
N SER A 436 19.89 -45.22 36.76
CA SER A 436 18.88 -44.55 37.60
C SER A 436 19.11 -43.05 37.78
N THR A 437 20.32 -42.55 37.54
CA THR A 437 20.71 -41.13 37.66
C THR A 437 20.84 -40.43 36.31
N GLU A 438 20.51 -41.10 35.20
CA GLU A 438 20.68 -40.59 33.84
C GLU A 438 19.35 -40.03 33.31
N PHE A 439 19.35 -38.78 32.86
CA PHE A 439 18.14 -38.09 32.38
C PHE A 439 18.05 -38.13 30.85
N PHE A 440 16.84 -38.24 30.29
CA PHE A 440 16.60 -38.14 28.85
C PHE A 440 16.30 -36.72 28.41
N TYR A 441 16.83 -36.27 27.28
CA TYR A 441 16.57 -34.92 26.75
C TYR A 441 16.00 -34.90 25.33
N ILE A 442 16.34 -35.89 24.50
CA ILE A 442 15.84 -36.01 23.12
C ILE A 442 15.47 -37.46 22.85
N TYR A 443 14.37 -37.66 22.12
CA TYR A 443 13.93 -38.95 21.59
C TYR A 443 13.24 -38.73 20.24
N ASP A 444 14.04 -38.36 19.23
CA ASP A 444 13.51 -37.85 17.95
C ASP A 444 13.76 -38.84 16.81
N PRO A 445 12.78 -39.02 15.88
CA PRO A 445 13.02 -39.69 14.61
C PRO A 445 14.18 -39.02 13.85
N CYS A 446 15.08 -39.82 13.31
CA CYS A 446 16.31 -39.33 12.69
C CYS A 446 16.74 -40.22 11.52
N ILE A 447 17.30 -39.62 10.47
CA ILE A 447 18.05 -40.34 9.44
C ILE A 447 19.53 -40.07 9.65
N TYR A 448 20.29 -41.12 9.98
CA TYR A 448 21.75 -41.04 10.13
C TYR A 448 22.42 -41.29 8.77
N ILE A 449 23.31 -40.39 8.37
CA ILE A 449 24.00 -40.40 7.09
C ILE A 449 25.50 -40.43 7.37
N LYS A 450 26.16 -41.53 7.01
CA LYS A 450 27.62 -41.64 7.20
C LYS A 450 28.36 -40.70 6.25
N THR A 451 29.54 -40.24 6.69
CA THR A 451 30.48 -39.49 5.83
C THR A 451 31.37 -40.39 4.97
N ASP A 452 31.02 -41.67 4.81
CA ASP A 452 31.76 -42.58 3.94
C ASP A 452 31.49 -42.29 2.46
N LYS A 453 32.32 -42.84 1.56
CA LYS A 453 32.17 -42.64 0.10
C LYS A 453 30.76 -42.96 -0.42
N ASN A 454 30.07 -43.89 0.24
CA ASN A 454 28.75 -44.37 -0.16
C ASN A 454 27.59 -43.61 0.51
N ARG A 455 27.87 -42.67 1.43
CA ARG A 455 26.90 -41.88 2.19
C ARG A 455 25.70 -42.70 2.67
N THR A 456 25.98 -43.84 3.32
CA THR A 456 24.92 -44.76 3.70
C THR A 456 23.92 -44.10 4.66
N GLU A 457 22.64 -44.07 4.26
CA GLU A 457 21.54 -43.55 5.07
C GLU A 457 20.92 -44.69 5.90
N THR A 458 20.64 -44.42 7.17
CA THR A 458 19.97 -45.37 8.08
C THR A 458 18.88 -44.65 8.83
N THR A 459 17.65 -45.12 8.72
CA THR A 459 16.51 -44.57 9.48
C THR A 459 16.53 -45.13 10.90
N GLY A 460 16.29 -44.27 11.88
CA GLY A 460 16.27 -44.65 13.29
C GLY A 460 15.74 -43.54 14.18
N LYS A 461 16.14 -43.58 15.45
CA LYS A 461 15.88 -42.52 16.42
C LYS A 461 17.18 -42.05 17.06
N LEU A 462 17.35 -40.74 17.19
CA LEU A 462 18.43 -40.15 17.98
C LEU A 462 17.92 -39.97 19.41
N VAL A 463 18.70 -40.45 20.38
CA VAL A 463 18.40 -40.32 21.80
C VAL A 463 19.58 -39.64 22.49
N LEU A 464 19.30 -38.54 23.19
CA LEU A 464 20.30 -37.85 24.01
C LEU A 464 19.94 -38.02 25.47
N THR A 465 20.91 -38.44 26.27
CA THR A 465 20.80 -38.51 27.74
C THR A 465 21.76 -37.53 28.41
N SER A 466 21.79 -37.46 29.73
CA SER A 466 22.79 -36.67 30.45
C SER A 466 24.23 -37.13 30.23
N ASP A 467 24.41 -38.39 29.83
CA ASP A 467 25.73 -39.04 29.83
C ASP A 467 26.14 -39.54 28.44
N ARG A 468 25.17 -39.86 27.58
CA ARG A 468 25.38 -40.62 26.35
C ARG A 468 24.47 -40.19 25.20
N VAL A 469 24.95 -40.47 24.00
CA VAL A 469 24.19 -40.38 22.75
C VAL A 469 23.91 -41.79 22.25
N PHE A 470 22.66 -42.06 21.86
CA PHE A 470 22.27 -43.30 21.20
C PHE A 470 21.68 -43.00 19.82
N PHE A 471 22.02 -43.84 18.86
CA PHE A 471 21.27 -43.98 17.63
C PHE A 471 20.63 -45.36 17.60
N LEU A 472 19.30 -45.39 17.53
CA LEU A 472 18.50 -46.61 17.50
C LEU A 472 18.06 -46.88 16.06
N GLY A 473 18.92 -47.56 15.29
CA GLY A 473 18.65 -47.93 13.92
C GLY A 473 18.13 -49.37 13.81
N LYS A 474 17.09 -49.58 13.01
CA LYS A 474 16.64 -50.91 12.58
C LYS A 474 16.67 -50.96 11.07
N ASP A 475 17.55 -51.78 10.52
CA ASP A 475 17.49 -52.20 9.12
C ASP A 475 16.97 -53.64 9.08
N LYS A 476 16.25 -54.02 8.02
CA LYS A 476 15.34 -55.19 7.96
C LYS A 476 15.94 -56.54 8.43
N THR A 477 17.27 -56.67 8.52
CA THR A 477 17.98 -57.88 9.01
C THR A 477 19.20 -57.61 9.91
N LYS A 478 19.56 -56.35 10.22
CA LYS A 478 20.77 -56.03 11.02
C LYS A 478 20.50 -54.91 12.03
N ASN A 479 20.92 -55.11 13.28
CA ASN A 479 20.89 -54.06 14.30
C ASN A 479 21.99 -53.03 13.99
N THR A 480 21.59 -51.88 13.46
CA THR A 480 22.49 -50.78 13.12
C THR A 480 22.70 -49.80 14.27
N SER A 481 22.08 -50.05 15.43
CA SER A 481 22.18 -49.19 16.60
C SER A 481 23.61 -49.04 17.12
N PHE A 482 23.87 -47.90 17.76
CA PHE A 482 25.14 -47.63 18.44
C PHE A 482 24.94 -46.58 19.53
N GLN A 483 25.90 -46.53 20.46
CA GLN A 483 25.95 -45.52 21.51
C GLN A 483 27.36 -44.96 21.66
N PHE A 484 27.46 -43.76 22.24
CA PHE A 484 28.73 -43.15 22.59
C PHE A 484 28.63 -42.08 23.67
N ILE A 485 29.78 -41.72 24.22
CA ILE A 485 29.92 -40.68 25.23
C ILE A 485 30.27 -39.33 24.60
N TYR A 486 29.81 -38.26 25.24
CA TYR A 486 30.05 -36.88 24.80
C TYR A 486 31.53 -36.51 24.63
N LYS A 487 32.40 -37.02 25.51
CA LYS A 487 33.86 -36.79 25.46
C LYS A 487 34.52 -37.24 24.15
N SER A 488 33.88 -38.12 23.38
CA SER A 488 34.40 -38.59 22.09
C SER A 488 34.09 -37.66 20.90
N VAL A 489 33.29 -36.61 21.13
CA VAL A 489 32.89 -35.62 20.12
C VAL A 489 33.90 -34.47 20.11
N PHE A 490 34.47 -34.19 18.94
CA PHE A 490 35.48 -33.14 18.76
C PHE A 490 34.89 -31.87 18.13
N ASN A 491 33.93 -32.04 17.22
CA ASN A 491 33.30 -30.93 16.53
C ASN A 491 31.81 -31.19 16.31
N LEU A 492 31.03 -30.12 16.34
CA LEU A 492 29.60 -30.12 16.10
C LEU A 492 29.27 -28.95 15.18
N SER A 493 28.45 -29.21 14.17
CA SER A 493 27.79 -28.17 13.38
C SER A 493 26.37 -28.61 13.07
N TYR A 494 25.52 -27.69 12.62
CA TYR A 494 24.18 -28.03 12.16
C TYR A 494 23.84 -27.18 10.94
N ASP A 495 22.90 -27.66 10.14
CA ASP A 495 22.30 -26.97 9.01
C ASP A 495 20.76 -26.98 9.12
N SER A 496 20.08 -26.65 8.02
CA SER A 496 18.62 -26.50 8.01
C SER A 496 17.83 -27.78 8.31
N ASN A 497 18.44 -28.96 8.14
CA ASN A 497 17.74 -30.22 8.38
C ASN A 497 18.54 -31.24 9.17
N SER A 498 19.82 -30.98 9.48
CA SER A 498 20.68 -31.98 10.10
C SER A 498 21.65 -31.39 11.12
N VAL A 499 22.06 -32.25 12.06
CA VAL A 499 23.21 -31.99 12.94
C VAL A 499 24.36 -32.88 12.49
N PHE A 500 25.53 -32.29 12.25
CA PHE A 500 26.76 -33.01 12.00
C PHE A 500 27.50 -33.26 13.31
N ILE A 501 27.83 -34.53 13.55
CA ILE A 501 28.62 -34.95 14.72
C ILE A 501 29.96 -35.48 14.22
N ASP A 502 31.04 -34.74 14.51
CA ASP A 502 32.40 -35.21 14.28
C ASP A 502 32.98 -35.85 15.55
N ARG A 503 33.32 -37.13 15.45
CA ARG A 503 33.80 -37.94 16.57
C ARG A 503 34.76 -39.02 16.09
N GLN A 504 35.54 -39.56 17.02
CA GLN A 504 36.34 -40.76 16.76
C GLN A 504 35.47 -42.03 16.74
N GLY A 505 35.49 -42.80 15.66
CA GLY A 505 34.81 -44.11 15.58
C GLY A 505 33.37 -44.07 15.04
N LYS A 506 32.57 -45.10 15.36
CA LYS A 506 31.21 -45.31 14.82
C LYS A 506 30.25 -44.19 15.24
N GLY A 507 29.51 -43.58 14.31
CA GLY A 507 28.55 -42.51 14.62
C GLY A 507 28.99 -41.11 14.18
N ARG A 508 30.14 -41.00 13.49
CA ARG A 508 30.50 -39.81 12.72
C ARG A 508 29.58 -39.65 11.51
N GLY A 509 28.88 -38.54 11.40
CA GLY A 509 27.93 -38.33 10.29
C GLY A 509 26.91 -37.22 10.53
N TYR A 510 26.02 -37.08 9.56
CA TYR A 510 24.89 -36.16 9.62
C TYR A 510 23.65 -36.86 10.17
N TYR A 511 22.92 -36.16 11.02
CA TYR A 511 21.70 -36.65 11.68
C TYR A 511 20.56 -35.74 11.26
N ARG A 512 19.77 -36.17 10.26
CA ARG A 512 18.65 -35.42 9.72
C ARG A 512 17.46 -35.49 10.68
N LEU A 513 16.98 -34.33 11.15
CA LEU A 513 16.05 -34.15 12.27
C LEU A 513 15.04 -33.04 11.97
N SER A 514 13.88 -33.05 12.64
CA SER A 514 12.89 -31.98 12.50
C SER A 514 13.31 -30.66 13.17
N ASN A 515 14.13 -30.72 14.22
CA ASN A 515 14.59 -29.54 14.97
C ASN A 515 16.11 -29.59 15.23
N PRO A 516 16.95 -29.50 14.18
CA PRO A 516 18.40 -29.68 14.31
C PRO A 516 19.05 -28.65 15.26
N GLU A 517 18.57 -27.41 15.26
CA GLU A 517 19.10 -26.35 16.14
C GLU A 517 18.97 -26.68 17.64
N ILE A 518 17.78 -27.11 18.09
CA ILE A 518 17.56 -27.47 19.51
C ILE A 518 18.45 -28.66 19.89
N VAL A 519 18.54 -29.66 19.01
CA VAL A 519 19.36 -30.85 19.23
C VAL A 519 20.84 -30.49 19.29
N TYR A 520 21.30 -29.60 18.41
CA TYR A 520 22.66 -29.06 18.40
C TYR A 520 23.00 -28.35 19.71
N GLU A 521 22.15 -27.45 20.20
CA GLU A 521 22.39 -26.70 21.45
C GLU A 521 22.49 -27.64 22.67
N ILE A 522 21.65 -28.67 22.74
CA ILE A 522 21.70 -29.69 23.80
C ILE A 522 22.99 -30.52 23.70
N LEU A 523 23.33 -30.99 22.49
CA LEU A 523 24.58 -31.74 22.23
C LEU A 523 25.81 -30.93 22.61
N LEU A 524 25.85 -29.66 22.20
CA LEU A 524 26.95 -28.75 22.46
C LEU A 524 27.12 -28.53 23.97
N PHE A 525 26.02 -28.26 24.69
CA PHE A 525 26.04 -28.08 26.13
C PHE A 525 26.57 -29.32 26.86
N LEU A 526 26.04 -30.51 26.54
CA LEU A 526 26.43 -31.77 27.18
C LEU A 526 27.89 -32.16 26.83
N THR A 527 28.34 -31.86 25.61
CA THR A 527 29.74 -32.06 25.19
C THR A 527 30.68 -31.18 26.00
N LYS A 528 30.39 -29.88 26.12
CA LYS A 528 31.17 -28.95 26.96
C LYS A 528 31.21 -29.38 28.42
N LYS A 529 30.05 -29.77 28.98
CA LYS A 529 29.94 -30.30 30.35
C LYS A 529 30.82 -31.52 30.57
N SER A 530 30.80 -32.49 29.64
CA SER A 530 31.58 -33.73 29.75
C SER A 530 33.09 -33.53 29.68
N ASN A 531 33.54 -32.45 29.03
CA ASN A 531 34.96 -32.11 28.88
C ASN A 531 35.49 -31.20 29.99
N PHE A 532 34.69 -30.93 31.04
CA PHE A 532 35.01 -29.97 32.11
C PHE A 532 35.40 -28.57 31.59
N LEU A 533 34.98 -28.22 30.37
CA LEU A 533 35.26 -26.91 29.75
C LEU A 533 34.36 -25.79 30.33
N ILE A 534 33.49 -26.11 31.28
CA ILE A 534 32.68 -25.13 32.01
C ILE A 534 33.51 -24.67 33.22
N THR A 535 34.38 -23.68 33.01
CA THR A 535 34.97 -22.95 34.14
C THR A 535 33.95 -21.92 34.66
N GLN A 536 33.97 -21.62 35.96
CA GLN A 536 33.14 -20.56 36.58
C GLN A 536 33.51 -19.13 36.11
N SER A 537 34.29 -18.99 35.03
CA SER A 537 34.75 -17.72 34.48
C SER A 537 34.48 -17.57 32.98
N ASP A 538 33.47 -18.24 32.41
CA ASP A 538 32.80 -17.73 31.20
C ASP A 538 31.93 -16.52 31.61
N LYS A 539 32.58 -15.47 32.10
CA LYS A 539 32.02 -14.12 32.19
C LYS A 539 31.77 -13.68 30.76
N GLU A 540 30.52 -13.81 30.33
CA GLU A 540 29.85 -13.01 29.31
C GLU A 540 30.76 -12.41 28.22
N MET A 541 31.34 -13.26 27.38
CA MET A 541 31.62 -12.83 26.01
C MET A 541 30.27 -12.69 25.32
N SER A 542 29.67 -11.51 25.46
CA SER A 542 28.36 -11.19 24.90
C SER A 542 28.45 -11.22 23.37
N ARG A 543 27.53 -11.93 22.73
CA ARG A 543 27.34 -11.84 21.26
C ARG A 543 26.60 -10.56 20.86
N HIS A 544 26.29 -9.72 21.84
CA HIS A 544 25.53 -8.49 21.67
C HIS A 544 26.26 -7.54 20.72
N ILE A 545 25.64 -7.28 19.57
CA ILE A 545 26.08 -6.28 18.63
C ILE A 545 25.40 -4.97 19.04
N PRO A 546 26.15 -3.89 19.29
CA PRO A 546 25.57 -2.60 19.66
C PRO A 546 24.45 -2.14 18.70
N ARG A 547 23.45 -1.43 19.23
CA ARG A 547 22.24 -1.05 18.47
C ARG A 547 22.54 -0.15 17.27
N ASP A 548 23.48 0.78 17.42
CA ASP A 548 24.02 1.61 16.35
C ASP A 548 24.58 0.77 15.20
N VAL A 549 25.37 -0.26 15.51
CA VAL A 549 25.91 -1.20 14.51
C VAL A 549 24.79 -2.00 13.84
N GLN A 550 23.77 -2.44 14.59
CA GLN A 550 22.62 -3.14 14.02
C GLN A 550 21.85 -2.28 13.02
N MET A 551 21.58 -1.02 13.37
CA MET A 551 20.90 -0.09 12.47
C MET A 551 21.73 0.17 11.22
N GLU A 552 23.03 0.44 11.38
CA GLU A 552 23.91 0.71 10.25
C GLU A 552 23.98 -0.49 9.28
N VAL A 553 24.10 -1.71 9.81
CA VAL A 553 24.06 -2.94 9.00
C VAL A 553 22.69 -3.13 8.35
N PHE A 554 21.60 -2.84 9.07
CA PHE A 554 20.25 -2.99 8.52
C PHE A 554 19.99 -2.04 7.36
N TYR A 555 20.40 -0.77 7.48
CA TYR A 555 20.32 0.20 6.38
C TYR A 555 21.24 -0.19 5.23
N ARG A 556 22.49 -0.60 5.50
CA ARG A 556 23.46 -1.05 4.49
C ARG A 556 22.93 -2.22 3.68
N ASP A 557 22.36 -3.22 4.35
CA ASP A 557 21.87 -4.46 3.72
C ASP A 557 20.42 -4.32 3.21
N GLY A 558 19.81 -3.14 3.37
CA GLY A 558 18.45 -2.83 2.91
C GLY A 558 17.37 -3.67 3.58
N GLY A 559 17.61 -4.11 4.82
CA GLY A 559 16.72 -5.01 5.55
C GLY A 559 16.49 -6.35 4.84
N LYS A 560 17.46 -6.84 4.07
CA LYS A 560 17.34 -8.08 3.27
C LYS A 560 18.53 -8.98 3.47
N CYS A 561 18.30 -10.27 3.26
CA CYS A 561 19.35 -11.27 3.21
C CYS A 561 20.34 -10.93 2.10
N VAL A 562 21.61 -10.67 2.43
CA VAL A 562 22.64 -10.35 1.44
C VAL A 562 22.93 -11.51 0.48
N MET A 563 22.57 -12.74 0.87
CA MET A 563 22.81 -13.94 0.06
C MET A 563 21.67 -14.27 -0.93
N CYS A 564 20.41 -14.01 -0.58
CA CYS A 564 19.28 -14.42 -1.40
C CYS A 564 18.21 -13.35 -1.63
N GLY A 565 18.34 -12.18 -1.00
CA GLY A 565 17.39 -11.07 -1.13
C GLY A 565 16.08 -11.26 -0.37
N ALA A 566 15.90 -12.36 0.38
CA ALA A 566 14.73 -12.56 1.22
C ALA A 566 14.63 -11.47 2.29
N ASP A 567 13.40 -11.04 2.56
CA ASP A 567 13.03 -9.97 3.51
C ASP A 567 12.39 -10.51 4.79
N LYS A 568 12.22 -11.84 4.90
CA LYS A 568 11.58 -12.50 6.06
C LYS A 568 12.50 -13.45 6.80
N TYR A 569 12.20 -13.62 8.09
CA TYR A 569 12.93 -14.50 9.02
C TYR A 569 14.43 -14.19 9.03
N LEU A 570 14.76 -12.90 9.16
CA LEU A 570 16.13 -12.40 9.14
C LEU A 570 16.84 -12.66 10.47
N GLU A 571 18.17 -12.74 10.41
CA GLU A 571 19.08 -12.92 11.53
C GLU A 571 20.37 -12.12 11.26
N PHE A 572 20.92 -11.45 12.27
CA PHE A 572 22.27 -10.90 12.21
C PHE A 572 23.28 -12.04 12.35
N ASP A 573 24.18 -12.16 11.38
CA ASP A 573 25.22 -13.19 11.33
C ASP A 573 26.61 -12.55 11.27
N HIS A 574 27.57 -13.18 11.93
CA HIS A 574 28.97 -12.77 11.84
C HIS A 574 29.62 -13.41 10.60
N ILE A 575 30.17 -12.58 9.71
CA ILE A 575 30.94 -13.04 8.54
C ILE A 575 32.07 -13.96 9.01
N ILE A 576 32.93 -13.46 9.91
CA ILE A 576 33.86 -14.29 10.70
C ILE A 576 33.09 -14.75 11.94
N PRO A 577 32.79 -16.06 12.10
CA PRO A 577 31.96 -16.55 13.19
C PRO A 577 32.49 -16.11 14.56
N PHE A 578 31.60 -15.75 15.47
CA PHE A 578 31.96 -15.41 16.86
C PHE A 578 32.77 -16.50 17.56
N SER A 579 32.47 -17.78 17.28
CA SER A 579 33.24 -18.93 17.80
C SER A 579 34.70 -18.98 17.34
N LYS A 580 35.05 -18.22 16.31
CA LYS A 580 36.42 -18.04 15.77
C LYS A 580 37.01 -16.66 16.12
N GLY A 581 36.38 -15.91 17.02
CA GLY A 581 36.87 -14.59 17.48
C GLY A 581 36.43 -13.40 16.64
N GLY A 582 35.38 -13.53 15.81
CA GLY A 582 34.84 -12.40 15.05
C GLY A 582 34.32 -11.25 15.93
N ALA A 583 34.58 -10.01 15.52
CA ALA A 583 34.18 -8.80 16.23
C ALA A 583 32.73 -8.36 15.90
N ASN A 584 32.11 -7.59 16.80
CA ASN A 584 30.78 -7.02 16.64
C ASN A 584 30.83 -5.65 15.92
N THR A 585 31.45 -5.59 14.74
CA THR A 585 31.60 -4.37 13.93
C THR A 585 30.74 -4.43 12.68
N VAL A 586 30.36 -3.27 12.13
CA VAL A 586 29.57 -3.17 10.89
C VAL A 586 30.15 -4.05 9.78
N ASP A 587 31.48 -4.03 9.60
CA ASP A 587 32.18 -4.80 8.57
C ASP A 587 32.12 -6.32 8.75
N ASN A 588 31.94 -6.80 9.99
CA ASN A 588 31.94 -8.23 10.29
C ASN A 588 30.52 -8.79 10.53
N ILE A 589 29.49 -7.95 10.49
CA ILE A 589 28.09 -8.33 10.65
C ILE A 589 27.35 -8.20 9.31
N GLN A 590 26.46 -9.14 9.02
CA GLN A 590 25.60 -9.16 7.83
C GLN A 590 24.20 -9.63 8.19
N ILE A 591 23.21 -9.26 7.37
CA ILE A 591 21.85 -9.81 7.46
C ILE A 591 21.73 -11.05 6.58
N LEU A 592 21.33 -12.17 7.18
CA LEU A 592 20.96 -13.39 6.47
C LEU A 592 19.55 -13.82 6.83
N CYS A 593 18.79 -14.36 5.87
CA CYS A 593 17.59 -15.09 6.22
C CYS A 593 17.98 -16.39 6.91
N ARG A 594 17.12 -16.88 7.81
CA ARG A 594 17.35 -18.07 8.62
C ARG A 594 17.78 -19.29 7.80
N ALA A 595 17.23 -19.50 6.60
CA ALA A 595 17.65 -20.58 5.72
C ALA A 595 19.08 -20.41 5.20
N CYS A 596 19.48 -19.18 4.83
CA CYS A 596 20.84 -18.88 4.40
C CYS A 596 21.83 -18.93 5.58
N ASN A 597 21.45 -18.39 6.74
CA ASN A 597 22.26 -18.43 7.95
C ASN A 597 22.55 -19.88 8.37
N GLN A 598 21.52 -20.73 8.39
CA GLN A 598 21.68 -22.17 8.67
C GLN A 598 22.53 -22.88 7.63
N LYS A 599 22.44 -22.50 6.35
CA LYS A 599 23.28 -23.08 5.28
C LYS A 599 24.75 -22.66 5.43
N LYS A 600 25.02 -21.45 5.90
CA LYS A 600 26.38 -20.94 6.18
C LYS A 600 26.97 -21.64 7.40
N GLY A 601 26.22 -21.72 8.50
CA GLY A 601 26.71 -22.27 9.76
C GLY A 601 27.94 -21.53 10.28
N SER A 602 28.97 -22.26 10.72
CA SER A 602 30.25 -21.67 11.18
C SER A 602 31.33 -21.58 10.09
N ASN A 603 30.93 -21.64 8.82
CA ASN A 603 31.84 -21.50 7.69
C ASN A 603 32.07 -20.01 7.39
N ILE A 604 33.27 -19.69 6.91
CA ILE A 604 33.65 -18.35 6.44
C ILE A 604 33.32 -18.29 4.96
#